data_AF-A0A941SH63-F1
#
_entry.id   AF-A0A941SH63-F1
#
_cell.length_a   1.000
_cell.length_b   1.000
_cell.length_c   1.000
_cell.angle_alpha   90.00
_cell.angle_beta   90.00
_cell.angle_gamma   90.00
#
_symmetry.space_group_name_H-M   'P 1'
#
loop_
_entity.id
_entity.type
_entity.pdbx_description
1 polymer ?
#
loop_
_entity_poly.entity_id
_entity_poly.type
_entity_poly.pdbx_seq_one_letter_code
_entity_poly.pdbx_strand_id
1 'polypeptide(L)'
;MLPSAKTPKKATNLSLNAEVLKMAKDLGMNISQTVDALLAEEVKRRYWEKWRDDNREAFAAYNERIRREGLPLARYRSFGRSLGDGKVADATHKAV
;
A
#
# COMPACT_ATOMS: atom_id res chain seq x y z
N MET A 1 0.06 -8.70 -8.94
CA MET A 1 -0.62 -7.62 -9.69
C MET A 1 -2.09 -7.64 -9.32
N LEU A 2 -2.65 -6.53 -8.84
CA LEU A 2 -4.08 -6.47 -8.50
C LEU A 2 -4.93 -6.59 -9.77
N PRO A 3 -6.09 -7.28 -9.72
CA PRO A 3 -6.96 -7.42 -10.88
C PRO A 3 -7.44 -6.03 -11.36
N SER A 4 -7.38 -5.84 -12.69
CA SER A 4 -7.84 -4.61 -13.35
C SER A 4 -9.37 -4.61 -13.44
N ALA A 5 -9.98 -3.43 -13.51
CA ALA A 5 -11.44 -3.22 -13.56
C ALA A 5 -12.18 -3.94 -14.72
N LYS A 6 -11.46 -4.60 -15.63
CA LYS A 6 -11.99 -5.34 -16.78
C LYS A 6 -12.10 -6.85 -16.58
N THR A 7 -11.84 -7.39 -15.39
CA THR A 7 -12.00 -8.83 -15.15
C THR A 7 -13.49 -9.21 -15.10
N PRO A 8 -13.94 -10.25 -15.83
CA PRO A 8 -15.34 -10.69 -15.80
C PRO A 8 -15.78 -11.06 -14.39
N LYS A 9 -16.93 -10.53 -13.95
CA LYS A 9 -17.49 -10.86 -12.63
C LYS A 9 -17.93 -12.32 -12.62
N LYS A 10 -17.36 -13.11 -11.71
CA LYS A 10 -17.77 -14.50 -11.51
C LYS A 10 -18.89 -14.53 -10.46
N ALA A 11 -20.04 -15.10 -10.83
CA ALA A 11 -21.08 -15.40 -9.86
C ALA A 11 -20.52 -16.36 -8.81
N THR A 12 -20.50 -15.92 -7.56
CA THR A 12 -19.94 -16.68 -6.44
C THR A 12 -21.06 -16.85 -5.42
N ASN A 13 -21.40 -18.09 -5.08
CA ASN A 13 -22.41 -18.36 -4.06
C ASN A 13 -21.84 -18.00 -2.69
N LEU A 14 -22.21 -16.83 -2.17
CA LEU A 14 -21.90 -16.40 -0.81
C LEU A 14 -23.08 -16.72 0.11
N SER A 15 -22.79 -17.36 1.24
CA SER A 15 -23.75 -17.50 2.33
C SER A 15 -23.65 -16.25 3.20
N LEU A 16 -24.71 -15.42 3.21
CA LEU A 16 -24.82 -14.23 4.04
C LEU A 16 -26.03 -14.38 4.98
N ASN A 17 -26.05 -13.61 6.07
CA ASN A 17 -27.17 -13.60 7.00
C ASN A 17 -28.47 -13.18 6.26
N ALA A 18 -29.49 -14.04 6.34
CA ALA A 18 -30.78 -13.85 5.69
C ALA A 18 -31.51 -12.57 6.16
N GLU A 19 -31.37 -12.17 7.42
CA GLU A 19 -31.98 -10.96 7.96
C GLU A 19 -31.34 -9.69 7.40
N VAL A 20 -30.01 -9.69 7.29
CA VAL A 20 -29.25 -8.57 6.69
C VAL A 20 -29.56 -8.46 5.20
N LEU A 21 -29.69 -9.60 4.50
CA LEU A 21 -30.09 -9.64 3.10
C LEU A 21 -31.51 -9.11 2.89
N LYS A 22 -32.45 -9.45 3.77
CA LYS A 22 -33.83 -8.96 3.72
C LYS A 22 -33.85 -7.45 3.94
N MET A 23 -33.20 -6.97 4.99
CA MET A 23 -33.11 -5.54 5.28
C MET A 23 -32.41 -4.77 4.14
N ALA A 24 -31.37 -5.34 3.53
CA ALA A 24 -30.69 -4.74 2.40
C ALA A 24 -31.58 -4.63 1.15
N LYS A 25 -32.40 -5.64 0.88
CA LYS A 25 -33.40 -5.61 -0.19
C LYS A 25 -34.50 -4.60 0.10
N ASP A 26 -35.00 -4.54 1.32
CA ASP A 26 -36.03 -3.60 1.75
C ASP A 26 -35.55 -2.15 1.64
N LEU A 27 -34.26 -1.92 1.84
CA LEU A 27 -33.59 -0.62 1.65
C LEU A 27 -33.19 -0.33 0.19
N GLY A 28 -33.50 -1.22 -0.76
CA GLY A 28 -33.18 -1.04 -2.18
C GLY A 28 -31.69 -1.10 -2.52
N MET A 29 -30.86 -1.70 -1.66
CA MET A 29 -29.41 -1.76 -1.87
C MET A 29 -29.02 -2.78 -2.94
N ASN A 30 -28.08 -2.39 -3.82
CA ASN A 30 -27.44 -3.32 -4.73
C ASN A 30 -26.36 -4.12 -3.98
N ILE A 31 -26.79 -5.23 -3.38
CA ILE A 31 -25.94 -6.10 -2.56
C ILE A 31 -24.72 -6.60 -3.34
N SER A 32 -24.90 -6.98 -4.60
CA SER A 32 -23.82 -7.48 -5.45
C SER A 32 -22.73 -6.43 -5.64
N GLN A 33 -23.10 -5.19 -5.96
CA GLN A 33 -22.16 -4.09 -6.12
C GLN A 33 -21.46 -3.72 -4.81
N THR A 34 -22.19 -3.74 -3.70
CA THR A 34 -21.65 -3.38 -2.38
C THR A 34 -20.63 -4.42 -1.90
N VAL A 35 -20.96 -5.70 -2.02
CA VAL A 35 -20.06 -6.80 -1.65
C VAL A 35 -18.82 -6.82 -2.54
N ASP A 36 -18.98 -6.58 -3.85
CA ASP A 36 -17.87 -6.49 -4.79
C ASP A 36 -16.89 -5.36 -4.42
N ALA A 37 -17.42 -4.16 -4.10
CA ALA A 37 -16.59 -3.04 -3.66
C ALA A 37 -15.84 -3.33 -2.35
N LEU A 38 -16.56 -3.82 -1.33
CA LEU A 38 -15.96 -4.16 -0.03
C LEU A 38 -14.88 -5.24 -0.15
N LEU A 39 -15.16 -6.28 -0.94
CA LEU A 39 -14.20 -7.35 -1.18
C LEU A 39 -12.98 -6.84 -1.94
N ALA A 40 -13.17 -5.99 -2.96
CA ALA A 40 -12.07 -5.39 -3.70
C ALA A 40 -11.17 -4.54 -2.80
N GLU A 41 -11.74 -3.76 -1.88
CA GLU A 41 -10.97 -2.97 -0.91
C GLU A 41 -10.20 -3.85 0.07
N GLU A 42 -10.84 -4.88 0.64
CA GLU A 42 -10.20 -5.79 1.59
C GLU A 42 -9.07 -6.60 0.92
N VAL A 43 -9.28 -7.06 -0.32
CA VAL A 43 -8.25 -7.75 -1.11
C VAL A 43 -7.07 -6.83 -1.38
N LYS A 44 -7.33 -5.57 -1.76
CA LYS A 44 -6.27 -4.56 -1.94
C LYS A 44 -5.49 -4.35 -0.64
N ARG A 45 -6.18 -4.18 0.48
CA ARG A 45 -5.56 -3.97 1.80
C ARG A 45 -4.62 -5.13 2.15
N ARG A 46 -5.12 -6.36 2.12
CA ARG A 46 -4.30 -7.55 2.42
C ARG A 46 -3.15 -7.76 1.44
N TYR A 47 -3.37 -7.47 0.17
CA TYR A 47 -2.31 -7.52 -0.83
C TYR A 47 -1.18 -6.53 -0.51
N TRP A 48 -1.51 -5.29 -0.17
CA TRP A 48 -0.53 -4.28 0.18
C TRP A 48 0.18 -4.55 1.50
N GLU A 49 -0.53 -5.09 2.50
CA GLU A 49 0.07 -5.55 3.75
C GLU A 49 1.12 -6.62 3.48
N LYS A 50 0.76 -7.67 2.74
CA LYS A 50 1.69 -8.73 2.36
C LYS A 50 2.86 -8.19 1.53
N TRP A 51 2.58 -7.34 0.54
CA TRP A 51 3.63 -6.76 -0.28
C TRP A 51 4.61 -5.92 0.55
N ARG A 52 4.12 -5.13 1.51
CA ARG A 52 4.97 -4.35 2.41
C ARG A 52 5.87 -5.26 3.25
N ASP A 53 5.32 -6.35 3.76
CA ASP A 53 6.05 -7.30 4.59
C ASP A 53 7.12 -8.04 3.76
N ASP A 54 6.75 -8.50 2.55
CA ASP A 54 7.67 -9.16 1.61
C ASP A 54 8.81 -8.21 1.16
N ASN A 55 8.54 -6.91 1.03
CA ASN A 55 9.53 -5.91 0.60
C ASN A 55 10.24 -5.23 1.77
N ARG A 56 9.96 -5.62 3.02
CA ARG A 56 10.51 -4.95 4.21
C ARG A 56 12.03 -4.95 4.21
N GLU A 57 12.66 -6.07 3.85
CA GLU A 57 14.11 -6.18 3.79
C GLU A 57 14.71 -5.35 2.65
N ALA A 58 14.06 -5.35 1.48
CA ALA A 58 14.48 -4.53 0.36
C ALA A 58 14.44 -3.02 0.69
N PHE A 59 13.38 -2.58 1.37
CA PHE A 59 13.28 -1.21 1.86
C PHE A 59 14.32 -0.90 2.94
N ALA A 60 14.59 -1.84 3.86
CA ALA A 60 15.63 -1.67 4.87
C ALA A 60 17.02 -1.50 4.22
N ALA A 61 17.37 -2.37 3.28
CA ALA A 61 18.63 -2.30 2.53
C ALA A 61 18.75 -1.01 1.72
N TYR A 62 17.65 -0.58 1.07
CA TYR A 62 17.62 0.68 0.34
C TYR A 62 17.78 1.88 1.27
N ASN A 63 17.05 1.93 2.38
CA ASN A 63 17.18 3.00 3.37
C ASN A 63 18.59 3.08 3.92
N GLU A 64 19.23 1.94 4.18
CA GLU A 64 20.61 1.90 4.64
C GLU A 64 21.59 2.45 3.60
N ARG A 65 21.39 2.11 2.32
CA ARG A 65 22.15 2.72 1.23
C ARG A 65 21.95 4.23 1.18
N ILE A 66 20.73 4.74 1.36
CA ILE A 66 20.47 6.19 1.38
C ILE A 66 21.16 6.85 2.59
N ARG A 67 21.17 6.23 3.77
CA ARG A 67 21.90 6.78 4.93
C ARG A 67 23.40 6.89 4.67
N ARG A 68 23.99 5.89 4.00
CA ARG A 68 25.43 5.86 3.67
C ARG A 68 25.80 6.78 2.50
N GLU A 69 25.10 6.64 1.37
CA GLU A 69 25.46 7.23 0.08
C GLU A 69 24.66 8.48 -0.27
N GLY A 70 23.56 8.72 0.44
CA GLY A 70 22.62 9.79 0.17
C GLY A 70 21.69 9.47 -0.99
N LEU A 71 20.75 10.38 -1.22
CA LEU A 71 19.84 10.32 -2.35
C LEU A 71 20.62 10.40 -3.66
N PRO A 72 20.46 9.39 -4.55
CA PRO A 72 20.98 9.46 -5.89
C PRO A 72 20.51 10.75 -6.57
N LEU A 73 21.41 11.43 -7.26
CA LEU A 73 21.12 12.67 -8.00
C LEU A 73 20.66 13.86 -7.14
N ALA A 74 20.82 13.82 -5.81
CA ALA A 74 20.51 14.95 -4.93
C ALA A 74 21.17 16.26 -5.40
N ARG A 75 22.40 16.17 -5.94
CA ARG A 75 23.16 17.30 -6.51
C ARG A 75 22.50 17.99 -7.70
N TYR A 76 21.59 17.31 -8.40
CA TYR A 76 20.87 17.85 -9.56
C TYR A 76 19.42 18.23 -9.22
N ARG A 77 19.01 18.09 -7.96
CA ARG A 77 17.63 18.37 -7.54
C ARG A 77 17.35 19.88 -7.61
N SER A 78 16.36 20.27 -8.41
CA SER A 78 15.94 21.68 -8.57
C SER A 78 14.96 22.16 -7.49
N PHE A 79 14.21 21.25 -6.88
CA PHE A 79 13.19 21.53 -5.86
C PHE A 79 13.58 20.94 -4.49
N GLY A 80 13.07 21.50 -3.40
CA GLY A 80 13.26 20.95 -2.05
C GLY A 80 14.72 20.85 -1.59
N ARG A 81 15.67 21.60 -2.19
CA ARG A 81 17.12 21.54 -1.85
C ARG A 81 17.43 21.71 -0.36
N SER A 82 16.58 22.42 0.38
CA SER A 82 16.69 22.60 1.83
C SER A 82 16.42 21.34 2.67
N LEU A 83 15.82 20.29 2.10
CA LEU A 83 15.46 19.06 2.83
C LEU A 83 16.63 18.07 3.02
N GLY A 84 17.83 18.41 2.54
CA GLY A 84 19.00 17.52 2.62
C GLY A 84 18.98 16.35 1.62
N ASP A 85 20.02 15.52 1.68
CA ASP A 85 20.24 14.34 0.83
C ASP A 85 19.97 13.02 1.55
N GLY A 86 19.46 13.06 2.79
CA GLY A 86 19.11 11.86 3.56
C GLY A 86 20.30 11.08 4.11
N LYS A 87 21.54 11.57 3.93
CA LYS A 87 22.70 11.01 4.62
C LYS A 87 22.62 11.29 6.10
N VAL A 88 22.94 10.29 6.90
CA VAL A 88 23.21 10.50 8.32
C VAL A 88 24.72 10.62 8.44
N ALA A 89 25.22 11.81 8.77
CA ALA A 89 26.62 11.97 9.12
C ALA A 89 26.87 11.16 10.39
N ASP A 90 27.77 10.18 10.33
CA ASP A 90 28.24 9.48 11.52
C ASP A 90 28.70 10.53 12.53
N ALA A 91 27.98 10.63 13.64
CA ALA A 91 28.31 11.51 14.75
C ALA A 91 29.49 10.90 15.55
N THR A 92 30.63 10.65 14.90
CA THR A 92 31.83 10.12 15.57
C THR A 92 33.12 10.41 14.80
N HIS A 93 33.56 11.67 14.76
CA HIS A 93 34.97 12.01 15.01
C HIS A 93 35.14 13.51 15.28
N LYS A 94 34.85 13.94 16.52
CA LYS A 94 35.44 15.14 17.10
C LYS A 94 35.85 14.86 18.53
N ALA A 95 36.91 14.07 18.65
CA ALA A 95 37.72 13.99 19.85
C ALA A 95 39.17 13.86 19.36
N VAL A 96 39.87 15.00 19.29
CA VAL A 96 41.21 15.32 19.81
C VAL A 96 41.53 16.73 19.32
#